data_AF-A0A497KGW6-F1
#
_entry.id   AF-A0A497KGW6-F1
#
_cell.length_a   1.000
_cell.length_b   1.000
_cell.length_c   1.000
_cell.angle_alpha   90.00
_cell.angle_beta   90.00
_cell.angle_gamma   90.00
#
_symmetry.space_group_name_H-M   'P 1'
#
loop_
_entity.id
_entity.type
_entity.pdbx_description
1 polymer ?
#
loop_
_entity_poly.entity_id
_entity_poly.type
_entity_poly.pdbx_seq_one_letter_code
_entity_poly.pdbx_strand_id
1 'polypeptide(L)'
;LYLDGVPVSRIQRAFSVGAFGLKDQRRLVPTRWSITAVDSMISKNLIEKEIKRKRPINEYRVYEFSYLGNRFVVLLTPSSWKYEWIEAWYPGTVWNPNSQEIAMGGDWEGYRGRTTYASIGGCYYAVRLAVAEFLAEEGRQAGVIAMREIHPSFITPLGVWINRESVREALRRRPVKFDSLDEAIDHISKRFSIRIDEWIRTSVLLKDALYQEKITKYL
;
A
#
# COMPACT_ATOMS: atom_id res chain seq x y z
N LEU A 1 5.69 2.83 22.52
CA LEU A 1 4.90 3.99 22.02
C LEU A 1 3.73 3.54 21.15
N TYR A 2 3.97 3.09 19.91
CA TYR A 2 2.86 2.71 19.02
C TYR A 2 2.01 1.56 19.59
N LEU A 3 2.66 0.49 20.06
CA LEU A 3 2.00 -0.64 20.73
C LEU A 3 1.27 -0.24 22.02
N ASP A 4 1.65 0.89 22.64
CA ASP A 4 1.01 1.43 23.84
C ASP A 4 -0.16 2.38 23.48
N GLY A 5 -0.63 2.36 22.23
CA GLY A 5 -1.78 3.13 21.76
C GLY A 5 -1.50 4.60 21.41
N VAL A 6 -0.23 5.03 21.38
CA VAL A 6 0.10 6.42 21.00
C VAL A 6 -0.20 6.63 19.51
N PRO A 7 -1.03 7.63 19.14
CA PRO A 7 -1.37 7.89 17.74
C PRO A 7 -0.12 8.16 16.89
N VAL A 8 -0.08 7.57 15.69
CA VAL A 8 1.04 7.71 14.74
C VAL A 8 1.40 9.18 14.50
N SER A 9 0.40 10.07 14.39
CA SER A 9 0.61 11.51 14.21
C SER A 9 1.38 12.17 15.36
N ARG A 10 1.20 11.71 16.61
CA ARG A 10 1.99 12.20 17.75
C ARG A 10 3.43 11.71 17.69
N ILE A 11 3.64 10.45 17.29
CA ILE A 11 4.98 9.88 17.09
C ILE A 11 5.71 10.64 15.97
N GLN A 12 5.03 10.94 14.86
CA GLN A 12 5.56 11.74 13.76
C GLN A 12 5.97 13.15 14.21
N ARG A 13 5.15 13.83 15.01
CA ARG A 13 5.48 15.15 15.57
C ARG A 13 6.69 15.08 16.51
N ALA A 14 6.72 14.11 17.42
CA ALA A 14 7.85 13.90 18.34
C ALA A 14 9.15 13.59 17.57
N PHE A 15 9.07 12.82 16.49
CA PHE A 15 10.21 12.54 15.61
C PHE A 15 10.70 13.81 14.91
N SER A 16 9.78 14.62 14.38
CA SER A 16 10.11 15.86 13.66
C SER A 16 10.83 16.89 14.54
N VAL A 17 10.49 16.98 15.83
CA VAL A 17 11.19 17.87 16.76
C VAL A 17 12.49 17.28 17.33
N GLY A 18 12.88 16.07 16.90
CA GLY A 18 14.09 15.41 17.36
C GLY A 18 14.00 14.83 18.78
N ALA A 19 12.78 14.62 19.32
CA ALA A 19 12.59 14.19 20.71
C ALA A 19 13.21 12.81 21.02
N PHE A 20 13.36 11.96 19.99
CA PHE A 20 13.95 10.62 20.11
C PHE A 20 15.47 10.61 19.93
N GLY A 21 16.10 11.74 19.62
CA GLY A 21 17.55 11.85 19.49
C GLY A 21 18.26 11.93 20.85
N LEU A 22 19.51 11.49 20.90
CA LEU A 22 20.42 11.73 22.03
C LEU A 22 20.55 13.23 22.29
N LYS A 23 20.61 13.63 23.56
CA LYS A 23 20.46 15.03 24.02
C LYS A 23 21.23 16.04 23.17
N ASP A 24 22.52 15.79 22.94
CA ASP A 24 23.42 16.72 22.24
C ASP A 24 23.41 16.55 20.71
N GLN A 25 22.66 15.57 20.20
CA GLN A 25 22.54 15.26 18.77
C GLN A 25 21.11 15.45 18.24
N ARG A 26 20.22 16.05 19.03
CA ARG A 26 18.85 16.33 18.61
C ARG A 26 18.86 17.32 17.44
N ARG A 27 18.19 16.95 16.36
CA ARG A 27 18.02 17.78 15.18
C ARG A 27 16.55 17.78 14.77
N LEU A 28 16.09 18.92 14.29
CA LEU A 28 14.79 19.00 13.63
C LEU A 28 14.84 18.19 12.33
N VAL A 29 13.82 17.39 12.10
CA VAL A 29 13.65 16.60 10.89
C VAL A 29 12.45 17.13 10.11
N PRO A 30 12.58 17.40 8.80
CA PRO A 30 11.46 17.82 7.97
C PRO A 30 10.23 16.92 8.16
N THR A 31 9.04 17.53 8.24
CA THR A 31 7.78 16.82 8.53
C THR A 31 7.53 15.66 7.55
N ARG A 32 7.80 15.88 6.25
CA ARG A 32 7.62 14.84 5.23
C ARG A 32 8.53 13.62 5.48
N TRP A 33 9.78 13.84 5.87
CA TRP A 33 10.71 12.75 6.20
C TRP A 33 10.33 12.06 7.50
N SER A 34 9.85 12.82 8.48
CA SER A 34 9.38 12.28 9.76
C SER A 34 8.17 11.36 9.57
N ILE A 35 7.22 11.77 8.74
CA ILE A 35 6.05 10.95 8.37
C ILE A 35 6.51 9.63 7.76
N THR A 36 7.33 9.69 6.70
CA THR A 36 7.79 8.48 6.01
C THR A 36 8.63 7.58 6.91
N ALA A 37 9.52 8.16 7.72
CA ALA A 37 10.40 7.40 8.62
C ALA A 37 9.60 6.64 9.66
N VAL A 38 8.64 7.31 10.33
CA VAL A 38 7.78 6.68 11.32
C VAL A 38 6.90 5.61 10.68
N ASP A 39 6.28 5.90 9.53
CA ASP A 39 5.42 4.94 8.85
C ASP A 39 6.22 3.70 8.41
N SER A 40 7.44 3.88 7.90
CA SER A 40 8.34 2.79 7.52
C SER A 40 8.77 1.95 8.72
N MET A 41 9.16 2.57 9.84
CA MET A 41 9.59 1.87 11.05
C MET A 41 8.47 1.05 11.69
N ILE A 42 7.27 1.64 11.84
CA ILE A 42 6.12 0.97 12.45
C ILE A 42 5.68 -0.20 11.56
N SER A 43 5.47 0.05 10.26
CA SER A 43 5.04 -1.00 9.33
C SER A 43 6.04 -2.16 9.29
N LYS A 44 7.35 -1.87 9.24
CA LYS A 44 8.38 -2.92 9.29
C LYS A 44 8.29 -3.74 10.59
N ASN A 45 8.10 -3.10 11.73
CA ASN A 45 7.99 -3.80 13.01
C ASN A 45 6.78 -4.75 13.05
N LEU A 46 5.61 -4.27 12.61
CA LEU A 46 4.39 -5.08 12.52
C LEU A 46 4.57 -6.26 11.55
N ILE A 47 5.15 -6.00 10.38
CA ILE A 47 5.40 -7.03 9.37
C ILE A 47 6.29 -8.15 9.94
N GLU A 48 7.43 -7.82 10.55
CA GLU A 48 8.37 -8.83 11.05
C GLU A 48 7.82 -9.63 12.23
N LYS A 49 7.06 -8.98 13.12
CA LYS A 49 6.65 -9.59 14.39
C LYS A 49 5.27 -10.24 14.33
N GLU A 50 4.32 -9.61 13.65
CA GLU A 50 2.90 -9.95 13.75
C GLU A 50 2.33 -10.58 12.48
N ILE A 51 2.94 -10.35 11.31
CA ILE A 51 2.41 -10.80 10.01
C ILE A 51 3.21 -11.99 9.47
N LYS A 52 4.53 -11.83 9.39
CA LYS A 52 5.40 -12.89 8.90
C LYS A 52 5.27 -14.12 9.79
N ARG A 53 5.35 -15.30 9.16
CA ARG A 53 5.16 -16.63 9.78
C ARG A 53 3.74 -16.94 10.25
N LYS A 54 2.77 -16.02 10.14
CA LYS A 54 1.35 -16.37 10.31
C LYS A 54 0.84 -17.18 9.12
N ARG A 55 -0.27 -17.88 9.33
CA ARG A 55 -0.94 -18.64 8.25
C ARG A 55 -1.49 -17.65 7.21
N PRO A 56 -1.22 -17.87 5.91
CA PRO A 56 -1.84 -17.09 4.86
C PRO A 56 -3.36 -17.15 4.90
N ILE A 57 -4.03 -16.11 4.38
CA ILE A 57 -5.45 -16.20 4.02
C ILE A 57 -5.66 -17.32 2.98
N ASN A 58 -6.88 -17.84 2.88
CA ASN A 58 -7.21 -18.98 2.01
C ASN A 58 -7.98 -18.58 0.75
N GLU A 59 -8.38 -17.32 0.64
CA GLU A 59 -9.14 -16.78 -0.48
C GLU A 59 -8.55 -15.46 -0.99
N TYR A 60 -8.92 -15.04 -2.19
CA TYR A 60 -8.65 -13.70 -2.69
C TYR A 60 -9.67 -12.73 -2.11
N ARG A 61 -9.23 -11.54 -1.71
CA ARG A 61 -10.12 -10.51 -1.15
C ARG A 61 -9.87 -9.17 -1.82
N VAL A 62 -10.92 -8.55 -2.32
CA VAL A 62 -10.88 -7.22 -2.91
C VAL A 62 -11.59 -6.25 -1.99
N TYR A 63 -10.87 -5.22 -1.56
CA TYR A 63 -11.39 -4.09 -0.81
C TYR A 63 -11.37 -2.84 -1.68
N GLU A 64 -12.39 -2.00 -1.51
CA GLU A 64 -12.60 -0.84 -2.37
C GLU A 64 -12.99 0.38 -1.55
N PHE A 65 -12.46 1.54 -1.92
CA PHE A 65 -12.88 2.81 -1.38
C PHE A 65 -12.67 3.93 -2.40
N SER A 66 -13.62 4.87 -2.45
CA SER A 66 -13.52 6.06 -3.31
C SER A 66 -13.62 7.31 -2.49
N TYR A 67 -12.70 8.25 -2.69
CA TYR A 67 -12.65 9.49 -1.94
C TYR A 67 -12.05 10.63 -2.75
N LEU A 68 -12.76 11.76 -2.83
CA LEU A 68 -12.35 12.97 -3.55
C LEU A 68 -11.86 12.69 -4.98
N GLY A 69 -12.53 11.84 -5.74
CA GLY A 69 -12.11 11.51 -7.12
C GLY A 69 -10.90 10.57 -7.22
N ASN A 70 -10.50 9.93 -6.12
CA ASN A 70 -9.54 8.84 -6.12
C ASN A 70 -10.29 7.52 -5.92
N ARG A 71 -9.89 6.49 -6.66
CA ARG A 71 -10.37 5.12 -6.45
C ARG A 71 -9.22 4.29 -5.91
N PHE A 72 -9.45 3.65 -4.77
CA PHE A 72 -8.52 2.75 -4.10
C PHE A 72 -9.06 1.34 -4.19
N VAL A 73 -8.20 0.41 -4.63
CA VAL A 73 -8.49 -1.02 -4.62
C VAL A 73 -7.33 -1.74 -3.95
N VAL A 74 -7.64 -2.61 -3.00
CA VAL A 74 -6.64 -3.45 -2.31
C VAL A 74 -7.00 -4.90 -2.55
N LEU A 75 -6.13 -5.61 -3.27
CA LEU A 75 -6.21 -7.03 -3.47
C LEU A 75 -5.32 -7.74 -2.45
N LEU A 76 -5.92 -8.57 -1.60
CA LEU A 76 -5.21 -9.54 -0.79
C LEU A 76 -5.22 -10.90 -1.50
N THR A 77 -4.06 -11.54 -1.55
CA THR A 77 -3.84 -12.83 -2.19
C THR A 77 -3.46 -13.89 -1.15
N PRO A 78 -3.87 -15.16 -1.34
CA PRO A 78 -3.54 -16.27 -0.45
C PRO A 78 -2.08 -16.70 -0.64
N SER A 79 -1.15 -15.87 -0.18
CA SER A 79 0.29 -16.07 -0.32
C SER A 79 1.08 -15.50 0.85
N SER A 80 2.37 -15.83 0.91
CA SER A 80 3.28 -15.25 1.90
C SER A 80 3.42 -13.74 1.72
N TRP A 81 3.86 -13.03 2.77
CA TRP A 81 3.97 -11.57 2.74
C TRP A 81 4.78 -11.11 1.53
N LYS A 82 4.13 -10.27 0.73
CA LYS A 82 4.67 -9.45 -0.35
C LYS A 82 3.74 -8.27 -0.50
N TYR A 83 4.27 -7.12 -0.88
CA TYR A 83 3.49 -5.89 -0.91
C TYR A 83 3.87 -5.05 -2.12
N GLU A 84 2.86 -4.52 -2.81
CA GLU A 84 3.02 -3.61 -3.93
C GLU A 84 2.02 -2.46 -3.83
N TRP A 85 2.49 -1.27 -4.20
CA TRP A 85 1.69 -0.06 -4.33
C TRP A 85 1.87 0.52 -5.73
N ILE A 86 0.76 0.78 -6.42
CA ILE A 86 0.73 1.32 -7.78
C ILE A 86 -0.21 2.51 -7.82
N GLU A 87 0.27 3.62 -8.39
CA GLU A 87 -0.52 4.82 -8.62
C GLU A 87 -0.63 5.09 -10.13
N ALA A 88 -1.82 5.50 -10.54
CA ALA A 88 -2.10 5.98 -11.89
C ALA A 88 -2.59 7.43 -11.83
N TRP A 89 -1.93 8.30 -12.59
CA TRP A 89 -2.16 9.74 -12.64
C TRP A 89 -2.71 10.16 -13.99
N TYR A 90 -3.98 10.57 -14.03
CA TYR A 90 -4.61 11.06 -15.26
C TYR A 90 -3.98 12.38 -15.76
N PRO A 91 -4.00 12.64 -17.08
CA PRO A 91 -3.68 13.94 -17.67
C PRO A 91 -4.40 15.09 -16.94
N GLY A 92 -3.69 16.17 -16.70
CA GLY A 92 -4.23 17.36 -16.02
C GLY A 92 -4.33 17.24 -14.50
N THR A 93 -3.93 16.12 -13.90
CA THR A 93 -3.73 16.03 -12.45
C THR A 93 -2.44 16.74 -12.04
N VAL A 94 -2.32 17.14 -10.77
CA VAL A 94 -1.12 17.82 -10.21
C VAL A 94 0.17 17.03 -10.47
N TRP A 95 0.08 15.71 -10.57
CA TRP A 95 1.20 14.81 -10.79
C TRP A 95 1.41 14.40 -12.24
N ASN A 96 0.51 14.80 -13.13
CA ASN A 96 0.63 14.60 -14.57
C ASN A 96 0.04 15.79 -15.36
N PRO A 97 0.62 17.01 -15.20
CA PRO A 97 0.00 18.24 -15.69
C PRO A 97 0.13 18.42 -17.21
N ASN A 98 1.20 17.91 -17.81
CA ASN A 98 1.58 18.20 -19.20
C ASN A 98 1.51 17.00 -20.15
N SER A 99 1.26 15.78 -19.64
CA SER A 99 1.12 14.60 -20.51
C SER A 99 -0.30 14.51 -21.07
N GLN A 100 -0.42 13.99 -22.28
CA GLN A 100 -1.70 13.57 -22.86
C GLN A 100 -2.05 12.11 -22.50
N GLU A 101 -1.10 11.37 -21.92
CA GLU A 101 -1.25 9.97 -21.54
C GLU A 101 -1.27 9.80 -20.01
N ILE A 102 -1.93 8.74 -19.53
CA ILE A 102 -1.97 8.39 -18.12
C ILE A 102 -0.59 7.88 -17.68
N ALA A 103 0.01 8.52 -16.69
CA ALA A 103 1.26 8.05 -16.11
C ALA A 103 0.96 7.00 -15.03
N MET A 104 1.69 5.88 -15.03
CA MET A 104 1.58 4.85 -14.01
C MET A 104 2.95 4.56 -13.40
N GLY A 105 2.99 4.35 -12.09
CA GLY A 105 4.21 4.04 -11.37
C GLY A 105 3.92 3.22 -10.13
N GLY A 106 4.81 2.29 -9.82
CA GLY A 106 4.64 1.42 -8.67
C GLY A 106 5.96 0.93 -8.09
N ASP A 107 5.89 0.52 -6.84
CA ASP A 107 6.99 -0.07 -6.11
C ASP A 107 6.48 -1.31 -5.37
N TRP A 108 7.36 -2.30 -5.24
CA TRP A 108 7.02 -3.57 -4.61
C TRP A 108 8.10 -4.02 -3.62
N GLU A 109 7.76 -4.97 -2.76
CA GLU A 109 8.67 -5.70 -1.91
C GLU A 109 8.24 -7.16 -1.75
N GLY A 110 9.21 -8.07 -1.80
CA GLY A 110 9.01 -9.47 -1.48
C GLY A 110 9.09 -9.72 0.03
N TYR A 111 9.13 -11.00 0.41
CA TYR A 111 9.18 -11.43 1.81
C TYR A 111 10.35 -10.84 2.61
N ARG A 112 11.47 -10.50 1.97
CA ARG A 112 12.64 -9.89 2.64
C ARG A 112 12.54 -8.37 2.82
N GLY A 113 11.53 -7.72 2.23
CA GLY A 113 11.39 -6.27 2.22
C GLY A 113 12.37 -5.56 1.27
N ARG A 114 12.30 -4.22 1.24
CA ARG A 114 13.22 -3.39 0.44
C ARG A 114 14.49 -3.01 1.20
N THR A 115 15.58 -2.86 0.45
CA THR A 115 16.84 -2.25 0.92
C THR A 115 17.00 -0.79 0.49
N THR A 116 16.26 -0.38 -0.56
CA THR A 116 16.29 0.98 -1.11
C THR A 116 14.96 1.69 -0.91
N TYR A 117 15.03 3.03 -0.91
CA TYR A 117 13.84 3.87 -0.78
C TYR A 117 12.87 3.67 -1.97
N ALA A 118 11.57 3.74 -1.71
CA ALA A 118 10.54 3.65 -2.75
C ALA A 118 10.61 4.85 -3.70
N SER A 119 10.64 4.58 -5.00
CA SER A 119 10.71 5.58 -6.07
C SER A 119 9.47 6.47 -6.11
N ILE A 120 8.29 5.92 -5.85
CA ILE A 120 7.00 6.66 -5.78
C ILE A 120 6.83 7.44 -4.46
N GLY A 121 7.82 7.37 -3.57
CA GLY A 121 7.90 8.23 -2.38
C GLY A 121 7.10 7.75 -1.17
N GLY A 122 6.69 8.70 -0.32
CA GLY A 122 6.14 8.42 1.00
C GLY A 122 4.79 7.69 1.01
N CYS A 123 4.01 7.78 -0.08
CA CYS A 123 2.72 7.10 -0.23
C CYS A 123 2.86 5.58 -0.07
N TYR A 124 3.95 5.01 -0.59
CA TYR A 124 4.27 3.59 -0.47
C TYR A 124 4.25 3.13 1.00
N TYR A 125 4.95 3.84 1.89
CA TYR A 125 5.06 3.46 3.30
C TYR A 125 3.77 3.75 4.08
N ALA A 126 3.05 4.81 3.70
CA ALA A 126 1.79 5.18 4.30
C ALA A 126 0.71 4.09 4.09
N VAL A 127 0.60 3.59 2.85
CA VAL A 127 -0.30 2.47 2.51
C VAL A 127 0.18 1.16 3.12
N ARG A 128 1.50 0.91 3.11
CA ARG A 128 2.08 -0.29 3.73
C ARG A 128 1.76 -0.38 5.21
N LEU A 129 1.80 0.76 5.91
CA LEU A 129 1.39 0.83 7.32
C LEU A 129 -0.08 0.45 7.49
N ALA A 130 -1.00 1.04 6.72
CA ALA A 130 -2.43 0.71 6.82
C ALA A 130 -2.71 -0.79 6.63
N VAL A 131 -2.07 -1.40 5.64
CA VAL A 131 -2.18 -2.83 5.36
C VAL A 131 -1.57 -3.67 6.47
N ALA A 132 -0.39 -3.28 6.97
CA ALA A 132 0.29 -4.01 8.02
C ALA A 132 -0.51 -4.01 9.33
N GLU A 133 -1.14 -2.89 9.68
CA GLU A 133 -2.05 -2.78 10.82
C GLU A 133 -3.21 -3.77 10.70
N PHE A 134 -3.88 -3.78 9.54
CA PHE A 134 -5.01 -4.67 9.29
C PHE A 134 -4.65 -6.16 9.40
N LEU A 135 -3.57 -6.60 8.76
CA LEU A 135 -3.16 -8.01 8.80
C LEU A 135 -2.63 -8.43 10.17
N ALA A 136 -1.96 -7.53 10.89
CA ALA A 136 -1.53 -7.78 12.25
C ALA A 136 -2.73 -7.97 13.19
N GLU A 137 -3.77 -7.14 13.05
CA GLU A 137 -5.03 -7.29 13.79
C GLU A 137 -5.75 -8.60 13.44
N GLU A 138 -5.81 -8.97 12.16
CA GLU A 138 -6.41 -10.24 11.73
C GLU A 138 -5.57 -11.47 12.17
N GLY A 139 -4.29 -11.28 12.49
CA GLY A 139 -3.36 -12.36 12.82
C GLY A 139 -3.07 -13.27 11.62
N ARG A 140 -3.13 -12.72 10.40
CA ARG A 140 -2.99 -13.44 9.14
C ARG A 140 -1.86 -12.86 8.29
N GLN A 141 -1.44 -13.64 7.30
CA GLN A 141 -0.51 -13.19 6.27
C GLN A 141 -1.22 -13.15 4.91
N ALA A 142 -0.81 -12.23 4.04
CA ALA A 142 -1.27 -12.19 2.66
C ALA A 142 -0.21 -11.53 1.77
N GLY A 143 -0.25 -11.83 0.47
CA GLY A 143 0.36 -10.94 -0.52
C GLY A 143 -0.61 -9.82 -0.84
N VAL A 144 -0.12 -8.59 -0.99
CA VAL A 144 -0.95 -7.39 -1.08
C VAL A 144 -0.59 -6.58 -2.31
N ILE A 145 -1.57 -6.30 -3.14
CA ILE A 145 -1.45 -5.40 -4.28
C ILE A 145 -2.47 -4.28 -4.06
N ALA A 146 -1.98 -3.10 -3.70
CA ALA A 146 -2.80 -1.92 -3.51
C ALA A 146 -2.62 -0.97 -4.70
N MET A 147 -3.73 -0.48 -5.23
CA MET A 147 -3.81 0.29 -6.46
C MET A 147 -4.62 1.55 -6.23
N ARG A 148 -4.20 2.65 -6.87
CA ARG A 148 -4.91 3.92 -6.83
C ARG A 148 -5.00 4.58 -8.18
N GLU A 149 -6.23 4.88 -8.59
CA GLU A 149 -6.53 5.67 -9.77
C GLU A 149 -6.93 7.09 -9.35
N ILE A 150 -6.20 8.09 -9.86
CA ILE A 150 -6.36 9.51 -9.51
C ILE A 150 -6.97 10.24 -10.71
N HIS A 151 -8.24 10.63 -10.60
CA HIS A 151 -8.92 11.37 -11.65
C HIS A 151 -8.64 12.89 -11.59
N PRO A 152 -8.80 13.62 -12.71
CA PRO A 152 -8.56 15.07 -12.78
C PRO A 152 -9.38 15.91 -11.80
N SER A 153 -10.52 15.39 -11.32
CA SER A 153 -11.33 16.03 -10.27
C SER A 153 -10.57 16.22 -8.94
N PHE A 154 -9.45 15.50 -8.75
CA PHE A 154 -8.60 15.66 -7.58
C PHE A 154 -7.55 16.76 -7.79
N ILE A 155 -7.86 17.95 -7.28
CA ILE A 155 -7.04 19.16 -7.44
C ILE A 155 -6.21 19.53 -6.20
N THR A 156 -6.38 18.83 -5.07
CA THR A 156 -5.84 19.26 -3.77
C THR A 156 -4.70 18.35 -3.28
N PRO A 157 -3.46 18.84 -3.10
CA PRO A 157 -2.36 18.01 -2.60
C PRO A 157 -2.47 17.78 -1.08
N LEU A 158 -3.23 16.75 -0.67
CA LEU A 158 -3.47 16.40 0.74
C LEU A 158 -2.33 15.60 1.41
N GLY A 159 -1.18 15.47 0.74
CA GLY A 159 -0.03 14.71 1.22
C GLY A 159 -0.28 13.19 1.27
N VAL A 160 0.56 12.46 1.99
CA VAL A 160 0.51 10.97 2.03
C VAL A 160 -0.60 10.42 2.94
N TRP A 161 -1.17 11.27 3.80
CA TRP A 161 -2.18 10.89 4.78
C TRP A 161 -3.47 10.37 4.10
N ILE A 162 -3.87 11.00 2.99
CA ILE A 162 -5.06 10.57 2.23
C ILE A 162 -4.98 9.08 1.85
N ASN A 163 -3.80 8.60 1.44
CA ASN A 163 -3.60 7.22 1.02
C ASN A 163 -3.72 6.26 2.20
N ARG A 164 -3.08 6.58 3.33
CA ARG A 164 -3.14 5.75 4.53
C ARG A 164 -4.57 5.62 5.06
N GLU A 165 -5.27 6.72 5.24
CA GLU A 165 -6.63 6.66 5.80
C GLU A 165 -7.64 6.10 4.81
N SER A 166 -7.50 6.37 3.50
CA SER A 166 -8.38 5.77 2.48
C SER A 166 -8.22 4.26 2.43
N VAL A 167 -6.99 3.74 2.55
CA VAL A 167 -6.75 2.30 2.59
C VAL A 167 -7.22 1.67 3.90
N ARG A 168 -7.04 2.35 5.05
CA ARG A 168 -7.64 1.89 6.32
C ARG A 168 -9.16 1.79 6.21
N GLU A 169 -9.79 2.78 5.60
CA GLU A 169 -11.24 2.80 5.40
C GLU A 169 -11.70 1.72 4.43
N ALA A 170 -10.94 1.46 3.35
CA ALA A 170 -11.19 0.32 2.46
C ALA A 170 -11.15 -1.01 3.23
N LEU A 171 -10.13 -1.21 4.07
CA LEU A 171 -9.90 -2.45 4.82
C LEU A 171 -10.88 -2.69 5.97
N ARG A 172 -11.53 -1.63 6.49
CA ARG A 172 -12.64 -1.75 7.46
C ARG A 172 -13.93 -2.24 6.84
N ARG A 173 -14.09 -2.08 5.53
CA ARG A 173 -15.29 -2.50 4.80
C ARG A 173 -15.26 -4.00 4.55
N ARG A 174 -16.44 -4.57 4.29
CA ARG A 174 -16.54 -5.98 3.91
C ARG A 174 -15.88 -6.19 2.54
N PRO A 175 -14.92 -7.13 2.40
CA PRO A 175 -14.34 -7.44 1.11
C PRO A 175 -15.32 -8.23 0.24
N VAL A 176 -15.10 -8.14 -1.07
CA VAL A 176 -15.59 -9.15 -2.00
C VAL A 176 -14.56 -10.29 -2.05
N LYS A 177 -15.03 -11.52 -1.92
CA LYS A 177 -14.16 -12.71 -1.82
C LYS A 177 -14.25 -13.54 -3.10
N PHE A 178 -13.14 -14.12 -3.50
CA PHE A 178 -13.02 -14.95 -4.70
C PHE A 178 -12.15 -16.17 -4.43
N ASP A 179 -12.43 -17.25 -5.15
CA ASP A 179 -11.66 -18.49 -5.06
C ASP A 179 -10.50 -18.52 -6.06
N SER A 180 -10.59 -17.73 -7.14
CA SER A 180 -9.54 -17.61 -8.16
C SER A 180 -9.03 -16.18 -8.34
N LEU A 181 -7.79 -16.08 -8.84
CA LEU A 181 -7.21 -14.79 -9.21
C LEU A 181 -7.96 -14.16 -10.39
N ASP A 182 -8.39 -14.96 -11.36
CA ASP A 182 -9.08 -14.48 -12.56
C ASP A 182 -10.41 -13.80 -12.21
N GLU A 183 -11.21 -14.37 -11.30
CA GLU A 183 -12.43 -13.73 -10.81
C GLU A 183 -12.15 -12.41 -10.09
N ALA A 184 -11.10 -12.38 -9.26
CA ALA A 184 -10.70 -11.16 -8.57
C ALA A 184 -10.26 -10.08 -9.58
N ILE A 185 -9.50 -10.44 -10.61
CA ILE A 185 -9.06 -9.53 -11.68
C ILE A 185 -10.24 -9.03 -12.52
N ASP A 186 -11.17 -9.90 -12.90
CA ASP A 186 -12.39 -9.52 -13.62
C ASP A 186 -13.19 -8.49 -12.82
N HIS A 187 -13.35 -8.72 -11.52
CA HIS A 187 -14.01 -7.76 -10.63
C HIS A 187 -13.26 -6.43 -10.55
N ILE A 188 -11.93 -6.44 -10.37
CA ILE A 188 -11.10 -5.23 -10.33
C ILE A 188 -11.16 -4.45 -11.65
N SER A 189 -11.18 -5.15 -12.78
CA SER A 189 -11.23 -4.53 -14.13
C SER A 189 -12.46 -3.64 -14.33
N LYS A 190 -13.57 -3.96 -13.63
CA LYS A 190 -14.83 -3.19 -13.67
C LYS A 190 -14.81 -1.95 -12.76
N ARG A 191 -13.77 -1.79 -11.93
CA ARG A 191 -13.65 -0.69 -10.96
C ARG A 191 -12.78 0.45 -11.44
N PHE A 192 -11.77 0.14 -12.25
CA PHE A 192 -10.89 1.15 -12.84
C PHE A 192 -11.41 1.61 -14.19
N SER A 193 -11.11 2.86 -14.52
CA SER A 193 -11.37 3.38 -15.87
C SER A 193 -10.22 3.01 -16.81
N ILE A 194 -9.00 2.90 -16.27
CA ILE A 194 -7.84 2.32 -16.95
C ILE A 194 -8.03 0.81 -17.14
N ARG A 195 -7.69 0.32 -18.33
CA ARG A 195 -7.77 -1.10 -18.66
C ARG A 195 -6.86 -1.94 -17.76
N ILE A 196 -7.35 -3.11 -17.38
CA ILE A 196 -6.62 -4.01 -16.47
C ILE A 196 -5.27 -4.47 -17.01
N ASP A 197 -5.10 -4.53 -18.33
CA ASP A 197 -3.82 -4.87 -18.97
C ASP A 197 -2.70 -3.87 -18.64
N GLU A 198 -3.00 -2.59 -18.48
CA GLU A 198 -2.00 -1.57 -18.08
C GLU A 198 -1.58 -1.73 -16.61
N TRP A 199 -2.52 -2.10 -15.74
CA TRP A 199 -2.22 -2.45 -14.35
C TRP A 199 -1.34 -3.69 -14.27
N ILE A 200 -1.65 -4.74 -15.05
CA ILE A 200 -0.86 -5.97 -15.10
C ILE A 200 0.54 -5.69 -15.64
N ARG A 201 0.68 -4.91 -16.73
CA ARG A 201 1.99 -4.53 -17.28
C ARG A 201 2.88 -3.84 -16.25
N THR A 202 2.27 -2.95 -15.46
CA THR A 202 2.96 -2.18 -14.41
C THR A 202 3.29 -3.04 -13.18
N SER A 203 2.36 -3.88 -12.73
CA SER A 203 2.45 -4.63 -11.48
C SER A 203 3.40 -5.82 -11.56
N VAL A 204 4.42 -5.83 -10.71
CA VAL A 204 5.33 -6.98 -10.58
C VAL A 204 4.61 -8.14 -9.91
N LEU A 205 3.85 -7.90 -8.84
CA LEU A 205 3.24 -8.99 -8.08
C LEU A 205 2.03 -9.63 -8.78
N LEU A 206 1.27 -8.88 -9.59
CA LEU A 206 0.23 -9.47 -10.45
C LEU A 206 0.84 -10.30 -11.56
N LYS A 207 1.90 -9.82 -12.22
CA LYS A 207 2.63 -10.61 -13.23
C LYS A 207 3.14 -11.92 -12.64
N ASP A 208 3.80 -11.84 -11.47
CA ASP A 208 4.25 -13.04 -10.77
C ASP A 208 3.07 -13.96 -10.45
N ALA A 209 1.93 -13.43 -9.97
CA ALA A 209 0.78 -14.25 -9.65
C ALA A 209 0.09 -14.91 -10.86
N LEU A 210 0.16 -14.28 -12.04
CA LEU A 210 -0.43 -14.77 -13.29
C LEU A 210 0.48 -15.76 -14.03
N TYR A 211 1.78 -15.49 -14.06
CA TYR A 211 2.72 -16.23 -14.91
C TYR A 211 3.60 -17.23 -14.13
N GLN A 212 3.74 -17.09 -12.81
CA GLN A 212 4.56 -18.00 -12.03
C GLN A 212 3.78 -19.27 -11.66
N GLU A 213 4.14 -20.40 -12.26
CA GLU A 213 3.60 -21.70 -11.85
C GLU A 213 4.05 -22.05 -10.43
N LYS A 214 3.09 -22.40 -9.56
CA LYS A 214 3.40 -22.84 -8.19
C LYS A 214 3.99 -24.25 -8.24
N ILE A 215 5.05 -24.49 -7.47
CA ILE A 215 5.72 -25.81 -7.34
C ILE A 215 4.72 -26.92 -6.93
N THR A 216 3.63 -26.57 -6.24
CA THR A 216 2.53 -27.50 -5.88
C THR A 216 1.83 -28.15 -7.07
N LYS A 217 2.02 -27.64 -8.31
CA LYS A 217 1.53 -28.28 -9.53
C LYS A 217 2.31 -29.55 -9.89
N TYR A 218 3.52 -29.71 -9.34
CA TYR A 218 4.45 -30.80 -9.63
C TYR A 218 4.68 -31.74 -8.43
N LEU A 219 3.83 -31.63 -7.39
CA LEU A 219 3.79 -32.51 -6.21
C LEU A 219 2.50 -33.32 -6.24
#